data_AF-A0A9D8BF95-F1
#
_entry.id   AF-A0A9D8BF95-F1
#
_cell.length_a   1.000
_cell.length_b   1.000
_cell.length_c   1.000
_cell.angle_alpha   90.00
_cell.angle_beta   90.00
_cell.angle_gamma   90.00
#
_symmetry.space_group_name_H-M   'P 1'
#
loop_
_entity.id
_entity.type
_entity.pdbx_description
1 polymer ?
#
loop_
_entity_poly.entity_id
_entity_poly.type
_entity_poly.pdbx_seq_one_letter_code
_entity_poly.pdbx_strand_id
1 'polypeptide(L)'
;MNTLPFVAIVLILLAGFSYRALGTAKISQKETSVLLSYLHTEKKLLNALHTSAYKKLAKAKKKTPSINKSSSKSPKHTPRKNPLSPMNLTPLFEPSCPEIVSSLFVKLLKLYYEQYSTQADLKKFAIDFTLHGKQTLQEFAQKKVPFADIKLSKLYPHSPVSRQLFYKMLKGTHLYDLQRKEGYPPFEEAFCLKEKSFSKLLHFPSLSPGMLRSIFGEEIAASILDKEASLSTQEGRSSATLSEHELLNHLHEHFPTMKNLETLIPLLDFSLGKKRKEKMVVQDMTTYIQIEKELPKI
;
A
#
# COMPACT_ATOMS: atom_id res chain seq x y z
N MET A 1 -66.37 15.80 23.09
CA MET A 1 -66.36 15.28 21.70
C MET A 1 -65.42 14.09 21.65
N ASN A 2 -65.84 12.95 21.08
CA ASN A 2 -65.03 11.73 21.04
C ASN A 2 -63.97 11.87 19.93
N THR A 3 -62.70 12.06 20.30
CA THR A 3 -61.58 12.32 19.38
C THR A 3 -60.93 11.04 18.83
N LEU A 4 -61.27 9.88 19.39
CA LEU A 4 -60.76 8.57 19.03
C LEU A 4 -60.90 8.20 17.54
N PRO A 5 -62.04 8.44 16.85
CA PRO A 5 -62.16 8.13 15.42
C PRO A 5 -61.24 8.99 14.55
N PHE A 6 -60.98 10.24 14.95
CA PHE A 6 -60.07 11.13 14.22
C PHE A 6 -58.62 10.63 14.31
N VAL A 7 -58.17 10.23 15.49
CA VAL A 7 -56.83 9.66 15.70
C VAL A 7 -56.67 8.37 14.91
N ALA A 8 -57.68 7.49 14.87
CA ALA A 8 -57.64 6.25 14.11
C ALA A 8 -57.48 6.50 12.59
N ILE A 9 -58.21 7.48 12.03
CA ILE A 9 -58.11 7.85 10.61
C ILE A 9 -56.71 8.38 10.28
N VAL A 10 -56.15 9.24 11.13
CA VAL A 10 -54.79 9.78 10.95
C VAL A 10 -53.76 8.65 10.96
N LEU A 11 -53.86 7.69 11.88
CA LEU A 11 -52.94 6.54 11.94
C LEU A 11 -53.05 5.63 10.71
N ILE A 12 -54.26 5.39 10.19
CA ILE A 12 -54.47 4.61 8.97
C ILE A 12 -53.84 5.31 7.76
N LEU A 13 -54.02 6.62 7.64
CA LEU A 13 -53.39 7.40 6.57
C LEU A 13 -51.86 7.34 6.68
N LEU A 14 -51.30 7.51 7.88
CA LEU A 14 -49.86 7.49 8.12
C LEU A 14 -49.26 6.11 7.82
N ALA A 15 -49.97 5.02 8.16
CA ALA A 15 -49.59 3.66 7.80
C ALA A 15 -49.61 3.45 6.27
N GLY A 16 -50.63 3.95 5.57
CA GLY A 16 -50.73 3.89 4.11
C GLY A 16 -49.60 4.63 3.40
N PHE A 17 -49.27 5.84 3.87
CA PHE A 17 -48.13 6.62 3.36
C PHE A 17 -46.79 5.92 3.62
N SER A 18 -46.60 5.40 4.83
CA SER A 18 -45.36 4.69 5.21
C SER A 18 -45.16 3.43 4.37
N TYR A 19 -46.23 2.67 4.12
CA TYR A 19 -46.19 1.47 3.28
C TYR A 19 -45.82 1.81 1.83
N ARG A 20 -46.42 2.85 1.24
CA ARG A 20 -46.06 3.31 -0.10
C ARG A 20 -44.62 3.80 -0.19
N ALA A 21 -44.16 4.61 0.77
CA ALA A 21 -42.79 5.11 0.82
C ALA A 21 -41.76 3.98 0.92
N LEU A 22 -42.04 2.96 1.73
CA LEU A 22 -41.19 1.78 1.85
C LEU A 22 -41.16 0.95 0.54
N GLY A 23 -42.31 0.83 -0.13
CA GLY A 23 -42.41 0.19 -1.45
C GLY A 23 -41.55 0.89 -2.50
N THR A 24 -41.65 2.21 -2.61
CA THR A 24 -40.85 3.00 -3.56
C THR A 24 -39.35 2.94 -3.24
N ALA A 25 -38.98 2.95 -1.96
CA ALA A 25 -37.58 2.83 -1.55
C ALA A 25 -36.97 1.48 -1.93
N LYS A 26 -37.72 0.37 -1.76
CA LYS A 26 -37.27 -0.97 -2.15
C LYS A 26 -37.14 -1.10 -3.68
N ILE A 27 -38.04 -0.51 -4.45
CA ILE A 27 -37.96 -0.51 -5.91
C ILE A 27 -36.72 0.28 -6.36
N SER A 28 -36.51 1.49 -5.85
CA SER A 28 -35.34 2.31 -6.17
C SER A 28 -34.02 1.63 -5.78
N GLN A 29 -33.98 0.92 -4.65
CA GLN A 29 -32.80 0.14 -4.24
C GLN A 29 -32.50 -1.03 -5.21
N LYS A 30 -33.53 -1.67 -5.76
CA LYS A 30 -33.35 -2.72 -6.79
C LYS A 30 -32.91 -2.12 -8.12
N GLU A 31 -33.48 -1.00 -8.54
CA GLU A 31 -33.08 -0.32 -9.78
C GLU A 31 -31.63 0.14 -9.72
N THR A 32 -31.20 0.73 -8.60
CA THR A 32 -29.81 1.16 -8.39
C THR A 32 -28.84 -0.02 -8.37
N SER A 33 -29.21 -1.15 -7.76
CA SER A 33 -28.35 -2.35 -7.75
C SER A 33 -28.23 -2.99 -9.14
N VAL A 34 -29.32 -3.02 -9.92
CA VAL A 34 -29.31 -3.47 -11.32
C VAL A 34 -28.45 -2.55 -12.19
N LEU A 35 -28.61 -1.24 -12.04
CA LEU A 35 -27.81 -0.25 -12.77
C LEU A 35 -26.31 -0.36 -12.45
N LEU A 36 -25.95 -0.51 -11.16
CA LEU A 36 -24.56 -0.72 -10.76
C LEU A 36 -24.00 -2.02 -11.33
N SER A 37 -24.80 -3.08 -11.36
CA SER A 37 -24.41 -4.36 -11.94
C SER A 37 -24.18 -4.25 -13.45
N TYR A 38 -25.05 -3.52 -14.15
CA TYR A 38 -24.91 -3.22 -15.58
C TYR A 38 -23.65 -2.40 -15.87
N LEU A 39 -23.39 -1.32 -15.13
CA LEU A 39 -22.17 -0.52 -15.29
C LEU A 39 -20.90 -1.34 -15.03
N HIS A 40 -20.96 -2.28 -14.08
CA HIS A 40 -19.85 -3.17 -13.79
C HIS A 40 -19.59 -4.15 -14.94
N THR A 41 -20.62 -4.76 -15.53
CA THR A 41 -20.47 -5.67 -16.66
C THR A 41 -20.02 -4.94 -17.92
N GLU A 42 -20.53 -3.74 -18.19
CA GLU A 42 -20.11 -2.87 -19.29
C GLU A 42 -18.61 -2.54 -19.18
N LYS A 43 -18.16 -2.09 -17.99
CA LYS A 43 -16.74 -1.80 -17.76
C LYS A 43 -15.85 -3.03 -17.94
N LYS A 44 -16.31 -4.20 -17.52
CA LYS A 44 -15.59 -5.47 -17.71
C LYS A 44 -15.45 -5.82 -19.19
N LEU A 45 -16.50 -5.60 -19.98
CA LEU A 45 -16.50 -5.83 -21.42
C LEU A 45 -15.57 -4.86 -22.15
N LEU A 46 -15.62 -3.57 -21.81
CA LEU A 46 -14.68 -2.55 -22.34
C LEU A 46 -13.23 -2.92 -22.03
N ASN A 47 -12.92 -3.28 -20.79
CA ASN A 47 -11.57 -3.71 -20.41
C ASN A 47 -11.09 -4.94 -21.20
N ALA A 48 -11.98 -5.91 -21.46
CA ALA A 48 -11.67 -7.08 -22.28
C ALA A 48 -11.38 -6.68 -23.74
N LEU A 49 -12.18 -5.79 -24.33
CA LEU A 49 -11.94 -5.24 -25.67
C LEU A 49 -10.60 -4.52 -25.75
N HIS A 50 -10.31 -3.59 -24.85
CA HIS A 50 -9.04 -2.86 -24.81
C HIS A 50 -7.83 -3.81 -24.65
N THR A 51 -7.94 -4.80 -23.76
CA THR A 51 -6.89 -5.79 -23.57
C THR A 51 -6.66 -6.63 -24.82
N SER A 52 -7.73 -7.01 -25.54
CA SER A 52 -7.63 -7.75 -26.80
C SER A 52 -6.96 -6.93 -27.91
N ALA A 53 -7.33 -5.64 -28.04
CA ALA A 53 -6.75 -4.72 -29.00
C ALA A 53 -5.25 -4.49 -28.73
N TYR A 54 -4.90 -4.29 -27.46
CA TYR A 54 -3.51 -4.16 -27.03
C TYR A 54 -2.68 -5.42 -27.34
N LYS A 55 -3.22 -6.62 -27.07
CA LYS A 55 -2.55 -7.89 -27.41
C LYS A 55 -2.36 -8.06 -28.93
N LYS A 56 -3.31 -7.60 -29.75
CA LYS A 56 -3.17 -7.59 -31.22
C LYS A 56 -2.06 -6.65 -31.68
N LEU A 57 -2.01 -5.42 -31.14
CA LEU A 57 -0.93 -4.45 -31.43
C LEU A 57 0.45 -4.94 -30.98
N ALA A 58 0.53 -5.58 -29.81
CA ALA A 58 1.78 -6.15 -29.30
C ALA A 58 2.30 -7.33 -30.15
N LYS A 59 1.39 -8.11 -30.76
CA LYS A 59 1.76 -9.18 -31.70
C LYS A 59 2.16 -8.63 -33.08
N ALA A 60 1.55 -7.54 -33.54
CA ALA A 60 1.92 -6.88 -34.80
C ALA A 60 3.33 -6.28 -34.76
N LYS A 61 3.77 -5.74 -33.62
CA LYS A 61 5.14 -5.21 -33.45
C LYS A 61 6.26 -6.27 -33.37
N LYS A 62 5.93 -7.58 -33.40
CA LYS A 62 6.92 -8.68 -33.35
C LYS A 62 7.30 -9.26 -34.71
N LYS A 63 6.82 -8.71 -35.82
CA LYS A 63 7.26 -9.06 -37.17
C LYS A 63 8.05 -7.91 -37.80
N THR A 64 9.28 -7.73 -37.35
CA THR A 64 10.31 -6.98 -38.10
C THR A 64 11.40 -7.99 -38.49
N PRO A 65 11.86 -8.00 -39.76
CA PRO A 65 12.81 -8.99 -40.24
C PRO A 65 14.16 -8.79 -39.57
N SER A 66 14.75 -9.91 -39.15
CA SER A 66 16.08 -10.00 -38.55
C SER A 66 17.14 -9.52 -39.55
N ILE A 67 17.71 -8.34 -39.31
CA ILE A 67 19.00 -7.94 -39.87
C ILE A 67 20.02 -8.02 -38.74
N ASN A 68 21.02 -8.87 -38.95
CA ASN A 68 22.22 -9.01 -38.15
C ASN A 68 22.83 -7.65 -37.81
N LYS A 69 22.88 -7.30 -36.53
CA LYS A 69 23.89 -6.39 -35.98
C LYS A 69 24.35 -6.90 -34.61
N SER A 70 25.57 -7.42 -34.62
CA SER A 70 26.48 -7.39 -33.48
C SER A 70 26.50 -5.96 -32.90
N SER A 71 26.04 -5.82 -31.67
CA SER A 71 26.44 -4.72 -30.81
C SER A 71 26.28 -5.16 -29.36
N SER A 72 27.34 -4.91 -28.61
CA SER A 72 27.48 -5.09 -27.18
C SER A 72 26.20 -4.74 -26.43
N LYS A 73 25.54 -5.76 -25.86
CA LYS A 73 24.54 -5.51 -24.82
C LYS A 73 25.29 -5.08 -23.58
N SER A 74 25.35 -3.77 -23.32
CA SER A 74 25.56 -3.27 -21.98
C SER A 74 24.56 -3.99 -21.05
N PRO A 75 25.02 -4.51 -19.91
CA PRO A 75 24.17 -5.30 -19.03
C PRO A 75 23.04 -4.41 -18.50
N LYS A 76 21.80 -4.81 -18.79
CA LYS A 76 20.62 -4.16 -18.22
C LYS A 76 20.60 -4.45 -16.72
N HIS A 77 21.05 -3.47 -15.96
CA HIS A 77 20.76 -3.29 -14.54
C HIS A 77 19.30 -3.65 -14.30
N THR A 78 19.00 -4.59 -13.41
CA THR A 78 17.67 -4.65 -12.80
C THR A 78 17.76 -3.85 -11.50
N PRO A 79 17.50 -2.53 -11.52
CA PRO A 79 17.43 -1.74 -10.30
C PRO A 79 16.39 -2.35 -9.36
N ARG A 80 16.49 -2.06 -8.05
CA ARG A 80 15.44 -2.38 -7.07
C ARG A 80 14.08 -1.95 -7.65
N LYS A 81 13.28 -2.92 -8.13
CA LYS A 81 12.08 -2.65 -8.97
C LYS A 81 10.85 -2.28 -8.15
N ASN A 82 10.88 -2.51 -6.84
CA ASN A 82 9.75 -2.21 -5.98
C ASN A 82 9.81 -0.73 -5.57
N PRO A 83 8.84 0.09 -5.98
CA PRO A 83 8.81 1.50 -5.60
C PRO A 83 8.46 1.69 -4.12
N LEU A 84 7.91 0.65 -3.46
CA LEU A 84 7.34 0.72 -2.12
C LEU A 84 7.77 -0.49 -1.29
N SER A 85 8.55 -0.22 -0.24
CA SER A 85 8.71 -1.16 0.87
C SER A 85 7.64 -0.84 1.91
N PRO A 86 6.78 -1.81 2.30
CA PRO A 86 5.77 -1.56 3.30
C PRO A 86 6.41 -1.32 4.67
N MET A 87 6.13 -0.16 5.26
CA MET A 87 6.51 0.19 6.63
C MET A 87 5.47 -0.34 7.62
N ASN A 88 5.89 -1.07 8.65
CA ASN A 88 5.01 -1.43 9.75
C ASN A 88 4.70 -0.20 10.62
N LEU A 89 3.44 0.20 10.68
CA LEU A 89 2.96 1.34 11.46
C LEU A 89 2.63 0.98 12.92
N THR A 90 2.49 -0.31 13.26
CA THR A 90 2.09 -0.73 14.62
C THR A 90 2.93 -0.06 15.71
N PRO A 91 4.27 0.01 15.58
CA PRO A 91 5.12 0.62 16.61
C PRO A 91 4.90 2.13 16.80
N LEU A 92 4.29 2.83 15.85
CA LEU A 92 3.95 4.26 15.99
C LEU A 92 2.83 4.49 17.01
N PHE A 93 1.97 3.49 17.23
CA PHE A 93 0.81 3.63 18.12
C PHE A 93 1.10 3.14 19.54
N GLU A 94 2.28 2.57 19.78
CA GLU A 94 2.68 2.09 21.10
C GLU A 94 3.14 3.24 22.00
N PRO A 95 2.86 3.19 23.32
CA PRO A 95 3.28 4.22 24.26
C PRO A 95 4.80 4.39 24.34
N SER A 96 5.56 3.33 24.04
CA SER A 96 7.02 3.30 24.02
C SER A 96 7.61 3.49 22.61
N CYS A 97 6.91 4.18 21.71
CA CYS A 97 7.39 4.44 20.35
C CYS A 97 8.76 5.16 20.38
N PRO A 98 9.83 4.58 19.81
CA PRO A 98 11.11 5.26 19.74
C PRO A 98 11.05 6.49 18.83
N GLU A 99 11.74 7.56 19.20
CA GLU A 99 11.78 8.82 18.42
C GLU A 99 12.33 8.63 16.99
N ILE A 100 13.22 7.65 16.79
CA ILE A 100 13.74 7.30 15.47
C ILE A 100 12.63 6.77 14.54
N VAL A 101 11.61 6.11 15.08
CA VAL A 101 10.50 5.55 14.30
C VAL A 101 9.52 6.65 13.89
N SER A 102 9.19 7.55 14.81
CA SER A 102 8.32 8.70 14.53
C SER A 102 8.97 9.66 13.53
N SER A 103 10.26 9.96 13.70
CA SER A 103 11.00 10.80 12.75
C SER A 103 11.12 10.15 11.37
N LEU A 104 11.35 8.84 11.28
CA LEU A 104 11.36 8.10 10.03
C LEU A 104 10.00 8.16 9.32
N PHE A 105 8.90 8.00 10.07
CA PHE A 105 7.56 8.12 9.52
C PHE A 105 7.33 9.51 8.89
N VAL A 106 7.70 10.58 9.59
CA VAL A 106 7.58 11.96 9.05
C VAL A 106 8.44 12.16 7.81
N LYS A 107 9.66 11.62 7.77
CA LYS A 107 10.53 11.67 6.58
C LYS A 107 9.91 10.96 5.39
N LEU A 108 9.30 9.79 5.59
CA LEU A 108 8.62 9.05 4.53
C LEU A 108 7.33 9.77 4.06
N LEU A 109 6.57 10.39 4.97
CA LEU A 109 5.45 11.23 4.57
C LEU A 109 5.91 12.41 3.72
N LYS A 110 7.03 13.05 4.07
CA LYS A 110 7.62 14.10 3.24
C LYS A 110 8.03 13.55 1.88
N LEU A 111 8.70 12.41 1.81
CA LEU A 111 9.10 11.78 0.55
C LEU A 111 7.89 11.56 -0.40
N TYR A 112 6.76 11.13 0.13
CA TYR A 112 5.59 10.76 -0.67
C TYR A 112 4.58 11.90 -0.92
N TYR A 113 4.46 12.87 0.00
CA TYR A 113 3.35 13.83 0.02
C TYR A 113 3.78 15.31 0.00
N GLU A 114 5.09 15.61 -0.06
CA GLU A 114 5.61 16.99 -0.07
C GLU A 114 5.00 17.89 -1.15
N GLN A 115 4.66 17.36 -2.33
CA GLN A 115 4.05 18.16 -3.40
C GLN A 115 2.60 18.57 -3.14
N TYR A 116 1.95 17.98 -2.13
CA TYR A 116 0.51 18.04 -1.96
C TYR A 116 0.08 18.57 -0.60
N SER A 117 1.03 18.89 0.28
CA SER A 117 0.80 19.40 1.63
C SER A 117 2.02 20.12 2.16
N THR A 118 1.82 21.13 3.01
CA THR A 118 2.94 21.85 3.63
C THR A 118 3.64 20.97 4.68
N GLN A 119 4.88 21.31 5.03
CA GLN A 119 5.60 20.60 6.10
C GLN A 119 4.87 20.68 7.45
N ALA A 120 4.18 21.79 7.72
CA ALA A 120 3.37 21.97 8.93
C ALA A 120 2.17 21.01 8.93
N ASP A 121 1.48 20.87 7.78
CA ASP A 121 0.35 19.95 7.64
C ASP A 121 0.77 18.49 7.81
N LEU A 122 1.92 18.10 7.24
CA LEU A 122 2.44 16.73 7.37
C LEU A 122 2.82 16.39 8.83
N LYS A 123 3.42 17.35 9.56
CA LYS A 123 3.72 17.17 10.99
C LYS A 123 2.44 17.05 11.81
N LYS A 124 1.46 17.93 11.57
CA LYS A 124 0.16 17.90 12.25
C LYS A 124 -0.57 16.59 11.96
N PHE A 125 -0.57 16.16 10.70
CA PHE A 125 -1.13 14.88 10.29
C PHE A 125 -0.47 13.72 11.01
N ALA A 126 0.87 13.69 11.12
CA ALA A 126 1.57 12.61 11.82
C ALA A 126 1.15 12.53 13.31
N ILE A 127 1.03 13.67 13.99
CA ILE A 127 0.59 13.74 15.39
C ILE A 127 -0.87 13.26 15.51
N ASP A 128 -1.78 13.82 14.71
CA ASP A 128 -3.20 13.45 14.70
C ASP A 128 -3.39 11.96 14.42
N PHE A 129 -2.66 11.43 13.45
CA PHE A 129 -2.73 10.04 13.03
C PHE A 129 -2.24 9.09 14.12
N THR A 130 -1.11 9.41 14.75
CA THR A 130 -0.57 8.62 15.87
C THR A 130 -1.53 8.64 17.07
N LEU A 131 -2.06 9.81 17.44
CA LEU A 131 -2.97 9.94 18.57
C LEU A 131 -4.27 9.16 18.34
N HIS A 132 -4.88 9.35 17.16
CA HIS A 132 -6.11 8.66 16.82
C HIS A 132 -5.90 7.15 16.68
N GLY A 133 -4.86 6.72 15.97
CA GLY A 133 -4.56 5.31 15.79
C GLY A 133 -4.32 4.58 17.11
N LYS A 134 -3.67 5.24 18.09
CA LYS A 134 -3.52 4.71 19.45
C LYS A 134 -4.87 4.49 20.14
N GLN A 135 -5.77 5.45 20.08
CA GLN A 135 -7.12 5.32 20.65
C GLN A 135 -7.89 4.18 19.98
N THR A 136 -7.89 4.13 18.65
CA THR A 136 -8.60 3.07 17.90
C THR A 136 -8.05 1.68 18.20
N LEU A 137 -6.72 1.51 18.30
CA LEU A 137 -6.12 0.22 18.65
C LEU A 137 -6.43 -0.19 20.09
N GLN A 138 -6.52 0.75 21.03
CA GLN A 138 -6.96 0.47 22.39
C GLN A 138 -8.41 -0.02 22.42
N GLU A 139 -9.30 0.59 21.64
CA GLU A 139 -10.69 0.12 21.51
C GLU A 139 -10.78 -1.28 20.89
N PHE A 140 -9.98 -1.57 19.86
CA PHE A 140 -9.93 -2.91 19.26
C PHE A 140 -9.41 -3.97 20.23
N ALA A 141 -8.40 -3.62 21.04
CA ALA A 141 -7.89 -4.50 22.09
C ALA A 141 -8.97 -4.80 23.15
N GLN A 142 -9.74 -3.79 23.58
CA GLN A 142 -10.87 -3.98 24.50
C GLN A 142 -11.95 -4.89 23.92
N LYS A 143 -12.22 -4.74 22.61
CA LYS A 143 -13.21 -5.56 21.87
C LYS A 143 -12.68 -6.94 21.45
N LYS A 144 -11.45 -7.31 21.85
CA LYS A 144 -10.77 -8.57 21.48
C LYS A 144 -10.75 -8.83 19.96
N VAL A 145 -10.63 -7.77 19.16
CA VAL A 145 -10.51 -7.90 17.70
C VAL A 145 -9.11 -8.43 17.36
N PRO A 146 -8.99 -9.50 16.56
CA PRO A 146 -7.69 -10.01 16.14
C PRO A 146 -6.90 -8.95 15.37
N PHE A 147 -5.59 -8.85 15.62
CA PHE A 147 -4.75 -7.84 14.97
C PHE A 147 -4.72 -8.00 13.43
N ALA A 148 -4.85 -9.25 12.95
CA ALA A 148 -4.93 -9.58 11.54
C ALA A 148 -6.15 -8.96 10.82
N ASP A 149 -7.22 -8.65 11.56
CA ASP A 149 -8.46 -8.08 11.01
C ASP A 149 -8.46 -6.55 11.03
N ILE A 150 -7.46 -5.93 11.65
CA ILE A 150 -7.34 -4.48 11.75
C ILE A 150 -6.75 -3.95 10.44
N LYS A 151 -7.64 -3.53 9.53
CA LYS A 151 -7.26 -2.84 8.30
C LYS A 151 -6.92 -1.38 8.58
N LEU A 152 -5.99 -0.84 7.79
CA LEU A 152 -5.55 0.55 7.89
C LEU A 152 -6.70 1.55 7.68
N SER A 153 -7.69 1.20 6.86
CA SER A 153 -8.92 1.99 6.66
C SER A 153 -9.74 2.19 7.95
N LYS A 154 -9.52 1.38 8.99
CA LYS A 154 -10.19 1.53 10.29
C LYS A 154 -9.56 2.62 11.16
N LEU A 155 -8.36 3.10 10.83
CA LEU A 155 -7.65 4.17 11.54
C LEU A 155 -7.96 5.56 10.97
N TYR A 156 -9.17 5.77 10.46
CA TYR A 156 -9.54 6.97 9.70
C TYR A 156 -9.69 8.20 10.61
N PRO A 157 -8.82 9.22 10.51
CA PRO A 157 -8.79 10.32 11.48
C PRO A 157 -10.05 11.19 11.45
N HIS A 158 -10.35 11.84 12.58
CA HIS A 158 -11.53 12.70 12.68
C HIS A 158 -11.33 14.10 12.12
N SER A 159 -10.12 14.66 12.15
CA SER A 159 -9.89 16.06 11.75
C SER A 159 -10.00 16.24 10.21
N PRO A 160 -10.69 17.29 9.71
CA PRO A 160 -10.95 17.45 8.27
C PRO A 160 -9.68 17.51 7.40
N VAL A 161 -8.63 18.17 7.89
CA VAL A 161 -7.33 18.28 7.20
C VAL A 161 -6.67 16.90 7.10
N SER A 162 -6.62 16.16 8.20
CA SER A 162 -6.02 14.82 8.22
C SER A 162 -6.85 13.81 7.43
N ARG A 163 -8.17 13.98 7.32
CA ARG A 163 -9.03 13.16 6.46
C ARG A 163 -8.67 13.25 4.99
N GLN A 164 -8.38 14.45 4.48
CA GLN A 164 -8.03 14.62 3.06
C GLN A 164 -6.71 13.92 2.73
N LEU A 165 -5.69 14.11 3.57
CA LEU A 165 -4.41 13.41 3.45
C LEU A 165 -4.58 11.91 3.56
N PHE A 166 -5.30 11.45 4.60
CA PHE A 166 -5.55 10.03 4.82
C PHE A 166 -6.35 9.38 3.69
N TYR A 167 -7.30 10.10 3.11
CA TYR A 167 -8.07 9.62 1.96
C TYR A 167 -7.19 9.44 0.72
N LYS A 168 -6.33 10.42 0.42
CA LYS A 168 -5.36 10.35 -0.68
C LYS A 168 -4.40 9.16 -0.47
N MET A 169 -3.93 8.99 0.76
CA MET A 169 -3.13 7.84 1.19
C MET A 169 -3.84 6.52 0.93
N LEU A 170 -5.07 6.35 1.45
CA LEU A 170 -5.85 5.12 1.30
C LEU A 170 -6.15 4.75 -0.15
N LYS A 171 -6.51 5.73 -0.99
CA LYS A 171 -6.87 5.45 -2.39
C LYS A 171 -5.65 5.20 -3.26
N GLY A 172 -4.54 5.92 -3.00
CA GLY A 172 -3.39 5.95 -3.88
C GLY A 172 -3.75 6.36 -5.31
N THR A 173 -2.78 6.23 -6.21
CA THR A 173 -2.98 6.32 -7.65
C THR A 173 -2.42 5.07 -8.31
N HIS A 174 -3.15 4.49 -9.26
CA HIS A 174 -2.75 3.27 -9.97
C HIS A 174 -1.44 3.39 -10.78
N LEU A 175 -0.94 4.62 -11.01
CA LEU A 175 0.27 4.93 -11.78
C LEU A 175 1.32 5.64 -10.93
N TYR A 176 1.41 5.30 -9.64
CA TYR A 176 2.36 5.98 -8.76
C TYR A 176 3.82 5.79 -9.22
N ASP A 177 4.50 6.90 -9.50
CA ASP A 177 5.93 6.93 -9.83
C ASP A 177 6.67 7.79 -8.80
N LEU A 178 7.44 7.14 -7.93
CA LEU A 178 8.23 7.80 -6.88
C LEU A 178 9.35 8.69 -7.47
N GLN A 179 9.93 8.35 -8.62
CA GLN A 179 11.02 9.14 -9.22
C GLN A 179 10.48 10.42 -9.86
N ARG A 180 9.35 10.32 -10.56
CA ARG A 180 8.68 11.48 -11.16
C ARG A 180 7.84 12.26 -10.16
N LYS A 181 7.64 11.71 -8.95
CA LYS A 181 6.69 12.18 -7.93
C LYS A 181 5.27 12.31 -8.48
N GLU A 182 4.90 11.47 -9.45
CA GLU A 182 3.57 11.49 -10.07
C GLU A 182 2.62 10.60 -9.27
N GLY A 183 1.52 11.19 -8.76
CA GLY A 183 0.52 10.48 -7.98
C GLY A 183 0.93 10.19 -6.53
N TYR A 184 0.24 9.25 -5.88
CA TYR A 184 0.47 8.82 -4.50
C TYR A 184 0.53 7.30 -4.38
N PRO A 185 1.40 6.76 -3.51
CA PRO A 185 1.44 5.32 -3.30
C PRO A 185 0.18 4.84 -2.58
N PRO A 186 -0.40 3.68 -2.96
CA PRO A 186 -1.48 3.08 -2.19
C PRO A 186 -0.99 2.72 -0.79
N PHE A 187 -1.76 3.11 0.22
CA PHE A 187 -1.31 3.06 1.62
C PHE A 187 -0.92 1.65 2.07
N GLU A 188 -1.64 0.60 1.68
CA GLU A 188 -1.34 -0.78 2.10
C GLU A 188 -0.03 -1.33 1.49
N GLU A 189 0.46 -0.76 0.40
CA GLU A 189 1.75 -1.14 -0.20
C GLU A 189 2.93 -0.39 0.43
N ALA A 190 2.69 0.85 0.88
CA ALA A 190 3.69 1.70 1.52
C ALA A 190 3.72 1.54 3.06
N PHE A 191 2.60 1.16 3.65
CA PHE A 191 2.35 1.13 5.09
C PHE A 191 1.42 -0.02 5.46
N CYS A 192 1.72 -0.73 6.53
CA CYS A 192 0.95 -1.90 6.95
C CYS A 192 0.88 -1.97 8.48
N LEU A 193 -0.05 -2.78 8.99
CA LEU A 193 -0.12 -3.13 10.40
C LEU A 193 0.32 -4.60 10.52
N LYS A 194 1.40 -4.84 11.24
CA LYS A 194 1.86 -6.20 11.60
C LYS A 194 1.87 -6.37 13.11
N GLU A 195 1.81 -7.61 13.55
CA GLU A 195 1.86 -7.94 14.98
C GLU A 195 3.12 -7.37 15.64
N LYS A 196 2.99 -7.03 16.93
CA LYS A 196 3.88 -6.13 17.70
C LYS A 196 5.35 -6.57 17.69
N SER A 197 6.09 -6.16 16.66
CA SER A 197 7.54 -6.17 16.68
C SER A 197 8.08 -4.80 16.31
N PHE A 198 8.85 -4.21 17.23
CA PHE A 198 9.73 -3.08 16.93
C PHE A 198 10.84 -3.48 15.96
N SER A 199 11.17 -4.78 15.90
CA SER A 199 12.08 -5.33 14.89
C SER A 199 11.39 -5.39 13.53
N LYS A 200 12.14 -5.15 12.44
CA LYS A 200 11.67 -5.36 11.05
C LYS A 200 10.53 -4.44 10.58
N LEU A 201 10.65 -3.14 10.86
CA LEU A 201 9.75 -2.09 10.36
C LEU A 201 9.69 -2.04 8.84
N LEU A 202 10.85 -2.16 8.17
CA LEU A 202 10.99 -1.95 6.73
C LEU A 202 11.73 -3.11 6.09
N HIS A 203 11.25 -3.60 4.96
CA HIS A 203 11.95 -4.64 4.20
C HIS A 203 13.07 -4.04 3.36
N PHE A 204 14.34 -4.30 3.73
CA PHE A 204 15.52 -3.66 3.14
C PHE A 204 15.66 -3.92 1.63
N PRO A 205 15.51 -5.16 1.13
CA PRO A 205 15.61 -5.43 -0.31
C PRO A 205 14.55 -4.71 -1.17
N SER A 206 13.43 -4.30 -0.57
CA SER A 206 12.36 -3.55 -1.27
C SER A 206 12.51 -2.04 -1.14
N LEU A 207 13.50 -1.50 -0.41
CA LEU A 207 13.65 -0.06 -0.26
C LEU A 207 14.05 0.58 -1.59
N SER A 208 13.30 1.58 -2.00
CA SER A 208 13.66 2.41 -3.16
C SER A 208 14.84 3.34 -2.82
N PRO A 209 15.54 3.89 -3.82
CA PRO A 209 16.62 4.87 -3.59
C PRO A 209 16.19 6.07 -2.74
N GLY A 210 14.97 6.59 -2.94
CA GLY A 210 14.44 7.68 -2.13
C GLY A 210 14.22 7.31 -0.66
N MET A 211 13.82 6.07 -0.39
CA MET A 211 13.68 5.56 0.98
C MET A 211 15.04 5.37 1.64
N LEU A 212 16.04 4.84 0.92
CA LEU A 212 17.41 4.70 1.43
C LEU A 212 17.97 6.06 1.85
N ARG A 213 17.82 7.09 1.01
CA ARG A 213 18.23 8.47 1.33
C ARG A 213 17.51 9.04 2.55
N SER A 214 16.23 8.71 2.71
CA SER A 214 15.46 9.14 3.88
C SER A 214 15.93 8.49 5.19
N ILE A 215 16.37 7.22 5.12
CA ILE A 215 16.84 6.44 6.27
C ILE A 215 18.28 6.81 6.63
N PHE A 216 19.20 6.73 5.66
CA PHE A 216 20.64 6.82 5.88
C PHE A 216 21.25 8.19 5.51
N GLY A 217 20.56 9.02 4.74
CA GLY A 217 21.12 10.24 4.14
C GLY A 217 21.63 10.01 2.71
N GLU A 218 21.89 11.10 1.99
CA GLU A 218 22.26 11.07 0.56
C GLU A 218 23.60 10.33 0.31
N GLU A 219 24.64 10.67 1.07
CA GLU A 219 25.99 10.10 0.90
C GLU A 219 26.02 8.59 1.14
N ILE A 220 25.43 8.15 2.25
CA ILE A 220 25.39 6.73 2.62
C ILE A 220 24.51 5.95 1.65
N ALA A 221 23.36 6.49 1.27
CA ALA A 221 22.48 5.84 0.31
C ALA A 221 23.13 5.68 -1.07
N ALA A 222 23.87 6.68 -1.55
CA ALA A 222 24.65 6.57 -2.78
C ALA A 222 25.71 5.46 -2.66
N SER A 223 26.47 5.45 -1.57
CA SER A 223 27.50 4.44 -1.30
C SER A 223 26.94 3.00 -1.25
N ILE A 224 25.77 2.80 -0.63
CA ILE A 224 25.07 1.51 -0.62
C ILE A 224 24.71 1.08 -2.05
N LEU A 225 24.13 1.99 -2.84
CA LEU A 225 23.71 1.71 -4.22
C LEU A 225 24.91 1.39 -5.13
N ASP A 226 26.03 2.10 -4.95
CA ASP A 226 27.26 1.86 -5.71
C ASP A 226 27.87 0.49 -5.36
N LYS A 227 27.86 0.12 -4.08
CA LYS A 227 28.29 -1.21 -3.64
C LYS A 227 27.40 -2.31 -4.24
N GLU A 228 26.07 -2.12 -4.20
CA GLU A 228 25.11 -3.03 -4.83
C GLU A 228 25.32 -3.19 -6.34
N ALA A 229 25.60 -2.08 -7.04
CA ALA A 229 25.94 -2.10 -8.46
C ALA A 229 27.24 -2.86 -8.71
N SER A 230 28.28 -2.64 -7.89
CA SER A 230 29.57 -3.33 -8.02
C SER A 230 29.43 -4.85 -7.85
N LEU A 231 28.67 -5.32 -6.87
CA LEU A 231 28.41 -6.74 -6.62
C LEU A 231 27.64 -7.40 -7.76
N SER A 232 26.69 -6.68 -8.36
CA SER A 232 25.97 -7.17 -9.53
C SER A 232 26.89 -7.33 -10.75
N THR A 233 27.88 -6.45 -10.91
CA THR A 233 28.82 -6.48 -12.06
C THR A 233 29.98 -7.46 -11.87
N GLN A 234 30.51 -7.60 -10.65
CA GLN A 234 31.73 -8.38 -10.38
C GLN A 234 31.44 -9.82 -9.95
N GLU A 235 30.37 -10.06 -9.17
CA GLU A 235 30.07 -11.38 -8.59
C GLU A 235 28.96 -12.13 -9.33
N GLY A 236 28.35 -11.52 -10.36
CA GLY A 236 27.27 -12.15 -11.13
C GLY A 236 26.01 -12.48 -10.31
N ARG A 237 25.84 -11.84 -9.14
CA ARG A 237 24.68 -12.09 -8.26
C ARG A 237 23.37 -11.70 -8.93
N SER A 238 22.38 -12.59 -8.85
CA SER A 238 21.02 -12.36 -9.38
C SER A 238 20.18 -11.38 -8.55
N SER A 239 20.58 -11.13 -7.28
CA SER A 239 19.99 -10.14 -6.39
C SER A 239 21.05 -9.09 -6.05
N ALA A 240 20.87 -7.87 -6.54
CA ALA A 240 21.76 -6.74 -6.31
C ALA A 240 21.50 -6.06 -4.95
N THR A 241 21.21 -6.82 -3.90
CA THR A 241 20.89 -6.27 -2.58
C THR A 241 21.83 -6.79 -1.52
N LEU A 242 22.39 -5.90 -0.69
CA LEU A 242 23.27 -6.29 0.41
C LEU A 242 22.54 -7.15 1.45
N SER A 243 23.22 -8.17 1.94
CA SER A 243 22.84 -8.85 3.19
C SER A 243 23.10 -7.94 4.39
N GLU A 244 22.53 -8.29 5.54
CA GLU A 244 22.73 -7.56 6.80
C GLU A 244 24.21 -7.40 7.14
N HIS A 245 24.98 -8.49 7.04
CA HIS A 245 26.42 -8.49 7.32
C HIS A 245 27.21 -7.63 6.32
N GLU A 246 26.89 -7.70 5.03
CA GLU A 246 27.56 -6.89 4.01
C GLU A 246 27.29 -5.40 4.19
N LEU A 247 26.04 -5.05 4.54
CA LEU A 247 25.67 -3.68 4.85
C LEU A 247 26.41 -3.18 6.10
N LEU A 248 26.44 -3.95 7.18
CA LEU A 248 27.14 -3.57 8.41
C LEU A 248 28.63 -3.35 8.16
N ASN A 249 29.30 -4.27 7.48
CA ASN A 249 30.72 -4.13 7.13
C ASN A 249 30.96 -2.86 6.32
N HIS A 250 30.17 -2.65 5.27
CA HIS A 250 30.28 -1.48 4.40
C HIS A 250 30.10 -0.17 5.18
N LEU A 251 29.14 -0.12 6.09
CA LEU A 251 28.89 1.05 6.93
C LEU A 251 30.00 1.27 7.97
N HIS A 252 30.55 0.22 8.57
CA HIS A 252 31.66 0.34 9.51
C HIS A 252 32.97 0.78 8.82
N GLU A 253 33.23 0.29 7.61
CA GLU A 253 34.44 0.63 6.83
C GLU A 253 34.40 2.07 6.30
N HIS A 254 33.26 2.50 5.75
CA HIS A 254 33.16 3.79 5.07
C HIS A 254 32.52 4.90 5.92
N PHE A 255 31.77 4.56 6.96
CA PHE A 255 31.03 5.51 7.81
C PHE A 255 31.13 5.19 9.32
N PRO A 256 32.34 5.07 9.89
CA PRO A 256 32.55 4.63 11.27
C PRO A 256 31.94 5.55 12.35
N THR A 257 31.65 6.82 12.01
CA THR A 257 31.11 7.83 12.93
C THR A 257 29.58 7.81 13.03
N MET A 258 28.89 6.90 12.33
CA MET A 258 27.44 6.86 12.32
C MET A 258 26.86 6.36 13.66
N LYS A 259 26.50 7.30 14.54
CA LYS A 259 26.00 7.01 15.91
C LYS A 259 24.69 6.23 16.00
N ASN A 260 23.94 6.11 14.90
CA ASN A 260 22.59 5.51 14.90
C ASN A 260 22.53 4.13 14.20
N LEU A 261 23.66 3.51 13.86
CA LEU A 261 23.66 2.23 13.16
C LEU A 261 22.96 1.13 13.98
N GLU A 262 23.32 1.05 15.26
CA GLU A 262 22.83 0.04 16.21
C GLU A 262 21.31 0.16 16.44
N THR A 263 20.74 1.34 16.21
CA THR A 263 19.29 1.56 16.32
C THR A 263 18.56 1.41 15.00
N LEU A 264 19.20 1.68 13.85
CA LEU A 264 18.58 1.61 12.54
C LEU A 264 18.54 0.19 11.95
N ILE A 265 19.62 -0.58 12.09
CA ILE A 265 19.74 -1.90 11.48
C ILE A 265 18.68 -2.88 12.01
N PRO A 266 18.37 -2.94 13.32
CA PRO A 266 17.30 -3.81 13.84
C PRO A 266 15.90 -3.47 13.31
N LEU A 267 15.69 -2.24 12.80
CA LEU A 267 14.43 -1.81 12.19
C LEU A 267 14.28 -2.33 10.76
N LEU A 268 15.34 -2.87 10.16
CA LEU A 268 15.35 -3.37 8.80
C LEU A 268 15.17 -4.89 8.78
N ASP A 269 14.32 -5.37 7.87
CA ASP A 269 14.17 -6.78 7.56
C ASP A 269 14.99 -7.14 6.34
N PHE A 270 16.02 -7.95 6.55
CA PHE A 270 16.88 -8.52 5.51
C PHE A 270 16.40 -9.89 5.04
N SER A 271 15.22 -10.34 5.48
CA SER A 271 14.65 -11.57 4.93
C SER A 271 14.60 -11.45 3.40
N LEU A 272 15.05 -12.49 2.69
CA LEU A 272 14.90 -12.52 1.25
C LEU A 272 13.40 -12.54 0.99
N GLY A 273 12.87 -11.38 0.57
CA GLY A 273 11.45 -11.15 0.43
C GLY A 273 10.79 -12.38 -0.15
N LYS A 274 9.96 -13.06 0.65
CA LYS A 274 9.27 -14.27 0.21
C LYS A 274 8.60 -13.90 -1.10
N LYS A 275 9.12 -14.39 -2.24
CA LYS A 275 8.45 -14.26 -3.53
C LYS A 275 7.01 -14.68 -3.25
N ARG A 276 6.05 -13.76 -3.39
CA ARG A 276 4.63 -14.07 -3.23
C ARG A 276 4.43 -15.33 -4.06
N LYS A 277 4.18 -16.47 -3.42
CA LYS A 277 3.74 -17.65 -4.13
C LYS A 277 2.47 -17.18 -4.83
N GLU A 278 2.47 -17.12 -6.15
CA GLU A 278 1.25 -16.80 -6.89
C GLU A 278 0.26 -17.91 -6.57
N LYS A 279 -0.65 -17.61 -5.65
CA LYS A 279 -1.76 -18.47 -5.32
C LYS A 279 -2.82 -18.18 -6.37
N MET A 280 -3.07 -19.16 -7.22
CA MET A 280 -4.24 -19.12 -8.09
C MET A 280 -5.42 -19.59 -7.24
N VAL A 281 -6.31 -18.65 -6.88
CA VAL A 281 -7.58 -18.97 -6.24
C VAL A 281 -8.60 -19.11 -7.37
N VAL A 282 -9.05 -20.34 -7.61
CA VAL A 282 -10.17 -20.60 -8.50
C VAL A 282 -11.37 -20.91 -7.64
N GLN A 283 -12.42 -20.10 -7.79
CA GLN A 283 -13.72 -20.38 -7.19
C GLN A 283 -14.56 -21.12 -8.24
N ASP A 284 -14.94 -22.35 -7.92
CA ASP A 284 -15.92 -23.08 -8.71
C ASP A 284 -17.30 -22.42 -8.50
N MET A 285 -17.90 -21.91 -9.58
CA MET A 285 -19.17 -21.17 -9.52
C MET A 285 -20.37 -22.07 -9.26
N THR A 286 -20.20 -23.39 -9.37
CA THR A 286 -21.25 -24.39 -9.18
C THR A 286 -21.29 -24.93 -7.75
N THR A 287 -20.11 -25.10 -7.12
CA THR A 287 -19.99 -25.66 -5.78
C THR A 287 -19.60 -24.62 -4.72
N TYR A 288 -19.23 -23.39 -5.14
CA TYR A 288 -18.66 -22.33 -4.31
C TYR A 288 -17.38 -22.71 -3.54
N ILE A 289 -16.79 -23.86 -3.85
CA ILE A 289 -15.55 -24.30 -3.24
C ILE A 289 -14.39 -23.49 -3.84
N GLN A 290 -13.57 -22.91 -2.95
CA GLN A 290 -12.35 -22.23 -3.33
C GLN A 290 -11.20 -23.24 -3.35
N ILE A 291 -10.61 -23.46 -4.52
CA ILE A 291 -9.41 -24.28 -4.67
C ILE A 291 -8.22 -23.33 -4.74
N GLU A 292 -7.40 -23.36 -3.69
CA GLU A 292 -6.09 -22.70 -3.70
C GLU A 292 -5.06 -23.64 -4.30
N LYS A 293 -4.48 -23.27 -5.45
CA LYS A 293 -3.33 -24.01 -6.02
C LYS A 293 -2.10 -23.13 -6.03
N GLU A 294 -1.03 -23.62 -5.39
CA GLU A 294 0.30 -23.02 -5.51
C GLU A 294 0.85 -23.32 -6.90
N LEU A 295 1.17 -22.28 -7.68
CA LEU A 295 1.79 -22.47 -8.99
C LEU A 295 3.26 -22.90 -8.82
N PRO A 296 3.73 -23.93 -9.54
CA PRO A 296 5.13 -24.32 -9.53
C PRO A 296 6.01 -23.24 -10.16
N LYS A 297 7.24 -23.12 -9.65
CA LYS A 297 8.26 -22.17 -10.11
C LYS A 297 8.55 -22.39 -11.60
N ILE A 298 8.42 -21.34 -12.41
CA ILE A 298 9.01 -21.25 -13.76
C ILE A 298 10.32 -20.47 -13.64
#